data_AF-A0A3M7TXB6-F1
#
_entry.id   AF-A0A3M7TXB6-F1
#
_cell.length_a   1.000
_cell.length_b   1.000
_cell.length_c   1.000
_cell.angle_alpha   90.00
_cell.angle_beta   90.00
_cell.angle_gamma   90.00
#
_symmetry.space_group_name_H-M   'P 1'
#
loop_
_entity.id
_entity.type
_entity.pdbx_description
1 polymer ?
#
loop_
_entity_poly.entity_id
_entity_poly.type
_entity_poly.pdbx_seq_one_letter_code
_entity_poly.pdbx_strand_id
1 'polypeptide(L)'
;MVFPIRDETNPLFYCKKIILFIFSVNGHTFIGDKSFLGGIGVVVKRFWQWPLVITCLLLAAGAFWASQSQHDWALSQRAMVAADEGVHEGNQIVNFTLPDTQGVKQNLYDVVGEQKAIVIFFTTWCEVCTEHWAGLKEMKEAGGLADTQIVGVHLKDIDTNADLKEYFSGWESLPVFVDTDGQVKEEFEIIGMPTVYLVDENQKVYKRILGTLSPQMLESDPFFTE
;
A
#
# COMPACT_ATOMS: atom_id res chain seq x y z
N MET A 1 -50.89 71.78 -40.74
CA MET A 1 -51.73 70.60 -40.95
C MET A 1 -52.13 70.12 -39.55
N VAL A 2 -53.42 70.19 -39.23
CA VAL A 2 -53.99 69.99 -37.88
C VAL A 2 -54.59 68.59 -37.77
N PHE A 3 -54.55 68.04 -36.54
CA PHE A 3 -55.39 67.00 -35.90
C PHE A 3 -54.61 65.78 -35.35
N PRO A 4 -54.99 65.19 -34.18
CA PRO A 4 -55.89 65.67 -33.13
C PRO A 4 -55.29 65.65 -31.70
N ILE A 5 -56.13 66.12 -30.79
CA ILE A 5 -55.86 66.70 -29.47
C ILE A 5 -55.85 65.64 -28.36
N ARG A 6 -54.90 65.85 -27.44
CA ARG A 6 -54.77 65.31 -26.09
C ARG A 6 -55.57 66.20 -25.15
N ASP A 7 -56.38 65.65 -24.25
CA ASP A 7 -56.51 66.24 -22.91
C ASP A 7 -57.06 65.28 -21.87
N GLU A 8 -56.38 65.24 -20.72
CA GLU A 8 -56.98 65.13 -19.38
C GLU A 8 -55.91 65.57 -18.35
N THR A 9 -55.73 66.88 -18.26
CA THR A 9 -55.62 67.70 -17.04
C THR A 9 -55.25 67.08 -15.67
N ASN A 10 -53.97 67.28 -15.28
CA ASN A 10 -53.40 67.75 -13.98
C ASN A 10 -53.63 67.01 -12.64
N PRO A 11 -52.59 66.84 -11.79
CA PRO A 11 -52.30 67.90 -10.81
C PRO A 11 -50.80 68.17 -10.50
N LEU A 12 -50.46 69.47 -10.53
CA LEU A 12 -49.59 70.27 -9.66
C LEU A 12 -48.68 69.59 -8.59
N PHE A 13 -47.37 69.71 -8.85
CA PHE A 13 -46.30 70.32 -8.02
C PHE A 13 -46.08 69.99 -6.51
N TYR A 14 -44.85 69.48 -6.25
CA TYR A 14 -43.83 69.88 -5.26
C TYR A 14 -43.80 69.35 -3.80
N CYS A 15 -42.68 68.68 -3.44
CA CYS A 15 -41.61 69.19 -2.55
C CYS A 15 -40.99 68.09 -1.66
N LYS A 16 -39.77 67.64 -1.99
CA LYS A 16 -38.98 66.68 -1.20
C LYS A 16 -38.08 67.48 -0.25
N LYS A 17 -38.26 67.33 1.07
CA LYS A 17 -37.40 67.95 2.10
C LYS A 17 -35.95 67.47 1.94
N ILE A 18 -35.06 68.35 1.47
CA ILE A 18 -33.61 68.20 1.63
C ILE A 18 -33.21 69.11 2.78
N ILE A 19 -32.80 68.53 3.90
CA ILE A 19 -32.29 69.27 5.05
C ILE A 19 -30.79 69.48 4.80
N LEU A 20 -30.43 70.66 4.31
CA LEU A 20 -29.07 71.14 4.20
C LEU A 20 -28.68 71.84 5.51
N PHE A 21 -27.63 71.35 6.16
CA PHE A 21 -27.02 72.02 7.29
C PHE A 21 -25.87 72.89 6.77
N ILE A 22 -25.89 74.17 7.15
CA ILE A 22 -24.82 75.12 6.86
C ILE A 22 -24.11 75.37 8.18
N PHE A 23 -22.82 75.04 8.24
CA PHE A 23 -21.96 75.48 9.32
C PHE A 23 -20.78 76.25 8.75
N SER A 24 -20.46 77.36 9.40
CA SER A 24 -19.40 78.29 9.03
C SER A 24 -18.27 78.16 10.03
N VAL A 25 -17.06 77.92 9.53
CA VAL A 25 -15.84 77.96 10.35
C VAL A 25 -14.78 78.74 9.59
N ASN A 26 -14.25 79.80 10.21
CA ASN A 26 -13.17 80.65 9.69
C ASN A 26 -13.39 81.21 8.27
N GLY A 27 -14.58 81.75 8.00
CA GLY A 27 -14.84 82.57 6.81
C GLY A 27 -15.05 81.82 5.49
N HIS A 28 -14.97 80.49 5.48
CA HIS A 28 -15.33 79.69 4.31
C HIS A 28 -16.54 78.78 4.60
N THR A 29 -17.61 78.96 3.83
CA THR A 29 -18.82 78.12 3.90
C THR A 29 -18.63 76.85 3.08
N PHE A 30 -18.73 75.70 3.75
CA PHE A 30 -18.74 74.39 3.10
C PHE A 30 -20.14 73.77 3.18
N ILE A 31 -20.57 73.17 2.06
CA ILE A 31 -21.82 72.43 1.93
C ILE A 31 -21.46 70.96 1.76
N GLY A 32 -21.83 70.11 2.73
CA GLY A 32 -21.51 68.68 2.73
C GLY A 32 -22.73 67.80 3.01
N ASP A 33 -22.85 66.71 2.25
CA ASP A 33 -23.87 65.67 2.39
C ASP A 33 -23.35 64.50 3.25
N LYS A 34 -24.25 63.74 3.89
CA LYS A 34 -24.02 62.73 4.95
C LYS A 34 -23.25 61.46 4.52
N SER A 35 -22.63 61.44 3.35
CA SER A 35 -22.02 60.22 2.78
C SER A 35 -20.60 59.91 3.27
N PHE A 36 -19.95 60.81 4.03
CA PHE A 36 -18.51 60.68 4.30
C PHE A 36 -18.13 60.01 5.65
N LEU A 37 -19.08 59.68 6.53
CA LEU A 37 -18.77 59.07 7.84
C LEU A 37 -19.02 57.56 7.94
N GLY A 38 -19.43 56.89 6.84
CA GLY A 38 -19.73 55.45 6.84
C GLY A 38 -18.57 54.52 6.45
N GLY A 39 -17.48 55.04 5.89
CA GLY A 39 -16.48 54.23 5.18
C GLY A 39 -15.42 53.53 6.04
N ILE A 40 -15.09 54.05 7.22
CA ILE A 40 -13.91 53.57 7.99
C ILE A 40 -14.26 52.40 8.93
N GLY A 41 -15.49 52.35 9.47
CA GLY A 41 -15.91 51.27 10.37
C GLY A 41 -16.16 49.91 9.69
N VAL A 42 -16.43 49.90 8.38
CA VAL A 42 -16.77 48.68 7.62
C VAL A 42 -15.51 47.90 7.22
N VAL A 43 -14.39 48.58 6.99
CA VAL A 43 -13.13 47.95 6.55
C VAL A 43 -12.45 47.17 7.68
N VAL A 44 -12.49 47.67 8.91
CA VAL A 44 -11.88 47.01 10.09
C VAL A 44 -12.65 45.75 10.51
N LYS A 45 -13.99 45.78 10.46
CA LYS A 45 -14.83 44.63 10.85
C LYS A 45 -14.74 43.47 9.86
N ARG A 46 -14.47 43.77 8.58
CA ARG A 46 -14.22 42.75 7.54
C ARG A 46 -12.90 42.03 7.78
N PHE A 47 -11.86 42.69 8.27
CA PHE A 47 -10.52 42.09 8.44
C PHE A 47 -10.43 41.13 9.63
N TRP A 48 -11.27 41.32 10.66
CA TRP A 48 -11.24 40.51 11.88
C TRP A 48 -11.93 39.14 11.76
N GLN A 49 -12.70 38.91 10.69
CA GLN A 49 -13.40 37.64 10.45
C GLN A 49 -12.59 36.63 9.62
N TRP A 50 -11.57 37.10 8.89
CA TRP A 50 -10.76 36.26 8.02
C TRP A 50 -9.85 35.26 8.76
N PRO A 51 -9.24 35.56 9.93
CA PRO A 51 -8.44 34.55 10.62
C PRO A 51 -9.28 33.34 11.04
N LEU A 52 -10.53 33.53 11.49
CA LEU A 52 -11.41 32.42 11.86
C LEU A 52 -11.79 31.55 10.65
N VAL A 53 -12.09 32.17 9.50
CA VAL A 53 -12.41 31.44 8.27
C VAL A 53 -11.20 30.65 7.77
N ILE A 54 -10.00 31.25 7.82
CA ILE A 54 -8.76 30.58 7.42
C ILE A 54 -8.46 29.40 8.37
N THR A 55 -8.61 29.59 9.69
CA THR A 55 -8.43 28.50 10.65
C THR A 55 -9.43 27.37 10.43
N CYS A 56 -10.71 27.67 10.17
CA CYS A 56 -11.71 26.64 9.84
C CYS A 56 -11.37 25.89 8.54
N LEU A 57 -10.91 26.60 7.51
CA LEU A 57 -10.48 25.98 6.26
C LEU A 57 -9.23 25.09 6.44
N LEU A 58 -8.26 25.52 7.24
CA LEU A 58 -7.08 24.72 7.56
C LEU A 58 -7.43 23.47 8.39
N LEU A 59 -8.35 23.58 9.35
CA LEU A 59 -8.84 22.43 10.12
C LEU A 59 -9.63 21.47 9.23
N ALA A 60 -10.49 21.97 8.33
CA ALA A 60 -11.22 21.14 7.38
C ALA A 60 -10.29 20.44 6.40
N ALA A 61 -9.27 21.14 5.89
CA ALA A 61 -8.24 20.55 5.05
C ALA A 61 -7.44 19.49 5.81
N GLY A 62 -7.01 19.77 7.05
CA GLY A 62 -6.29 18.82 7.89
C GLY A 62 -7.12 17.56 8.21
N ALA A 63 -8.41 17.73 8.51
CA ALA A 63 -9.33 16.60 8.72
C ALA A 63 -9.57 15.81 7.43
N PHE A 64 -9.65 16.47 6.27
CA PHE A 64 -9.78 15.81 4.97
C PHE A 64 -8.50 15.03 4.62
N TRP A 65 -7.32 15.61 4.83
CA TRP A 65 -6.03 14.92 4.66
C TRP A 65 -5.89 13.72 5.60
N ALA A 66 -6.29 13.87 6.87
CA ALA A 66 -6.29 12.78 7.84
C ALA A 66 -7.31 11.68 7.51
N SER A 67 -8.46 12.04 6.94
CA SER A 67 -9.47 11.07 6.47
C SER A 67 -9.01 10.34 5.22
N GLN A 68 -8.31 11.02 4.30
CA GLN A 68 -7.80 10.39 3.10
C GLN A 68 -6.62 9.46 3.39
N SER A 69 -5.72 9.84 4.33
CA SER A 69 -4.60 8.98 4.74
C SER A 69 -5.03 7.70 5.44
N GLN A 70 -6.24 7.68 6.04
CA GLN A 70 -6.82 6.45 6.59
C GLN A 70 -7.34 5.47 5.52
N HIS A 71 -7.46 5.86 4.25
CA HIS A 71 -7.89 4.94 3.19
C HIS A 71 -6.73 4.17 2.54
N ASP A 72 -5.51 4.71 2.57
CA ASP A 72 -4.35 4.08 1.91
C ASP A 72 -3.81 2.85 2.67
N TRP A 73 -3.88 2.82 4.00
CA TRP A 73 -3.41 1.67 4.80
C TRP A 73 -4.34 0.46 4.77
N ALA A 74 -5.65 0.67 4.54
CA ALA A 74 -6.61 -0.42 4.43
C ALA A 74 -6.55 -1.09 3.04
N LEU A 75 -6.12 -0.35 2.01
CA LEU A 75 -5.91 -0.86 0.66
C LEU A 75 -4.64 -1.71 0.56
N SER A 76 -3.55 -1.35 1.26
CA SER A 76 -2.35 -2.20 1.33
C SER A 76 -2.64 -3.51 2.08
N GLN A 77 -3.35 -3.45 3.20
CA GLN A 77 -3.75 -4.67 3.93
C GLN A 77 -4.70 -5.55 3.10
N ARG A 78 -5.67 -4.97 2.37
CA ARG A 78 -6.53 -5.73 1.46
C ARG A 78 -5.79 -6.29 0.24
N ALA A 79 -4.80 -5.57 -0.30
CA ALA A 79 -3.98 -6.09 -1.40
C ALA A 79 -3.09 -7.25 -0.95
N MET A 80 -2.57 -7.21 0.29
CA MET A 80 -1.83 -8.33 0.89
C MET A 80 -2.73 -9.53 1.17
N VAL A 81 -3.98 -9.31 1.61
CA VAL A 81 -4.97 -10.37 1.86
C VAL A 81 -5.60 -10.90 0.56
N ALA A 82 -5.65 -10.12 -0.52
CA ALA A 82 -6.15 -10.59 -1.82
C ALA A 82 -5.09 -11.35 -2.63
N ALA A 83 -3.81 -11.29 -2.23
CA ALA A 83 -2.75 -12.18 -2.71
C ALA A 83 -2.75 -13.56 -1.99
N ASP A 84 -3.83 -13.83 -1.26
CA ASP A 84 -4.14 -15.07 -0.56
C ASP A 84 -5.20 -15.86 -1.36
N GLU A 85 -4.95 -16.17 -2.64
CA GLU A 85 -5.72 -17.19 -3.40
C GLU A 85 -4.86 -18.39 -3.89
N GLY A 86 -3.68 -18.60 -3.29
CA GLY A 86 -2.72 -19.67 -3.63
C GLY A 86 -2.79 -20.92 -2.73
N VAL A 87 -1.68 -21.65 -2.60
CA VAL A 87 -1.63 -22.81 -1.67
C VAL A 87 -1.69 -22.32 -0.21
N HIS A 88 -2.88 -22.39 0.39
CA HIS A 88 -3.15 -21.93 1.76
C HIS A 88 -2.79 -22.92 2.85
N GLU A 89 -2.58 -22.40 4.05
CA GLU A 89 -2.40 -23.17 5.28
C GLU A 89 -3.54 -24.16 5.50
N GLY A 90 -3.21 -25.36 5.93
CA GLY A 90 -4.14 -26.46 6.16
C GLY A 90 -4.52 -27.28 4.92
N ASN A 91 -4.24 -26.78 3.71
CA ASN A 91 -4.44 -27.54 2.48
C ASN A 91 -3.27 -28.49 2.22
N GLN A 92 -3.57 -29.56 1.49
CA GLN A 92 -2.54 -30.44 0.98
C GLN A 92 -1.66 -29.68 -0.04
N ILE A 93 -0.34 -29.75 0.13
CA ILE A 93 0.58 -29.09 -0.79
C ILE A 93 0.41 -29.68 -2.18
N VAL A 94 0.34 -28.81 -3.18
CA VAL A 94 0.27 -29.23 -4.58
C VAL A 94 1.44 -30.13 -4.89
N ASN A 95 1.14 -31.32 -5.41
CA ASN A 95 2.16 -32.23 -5.88
C ASN A 95 2.56 -31.89 -7.32
N PHE A 96 3.83 -31.56 -7.53
CA PHE A 96 4.38 -31.31 -8.86
C PHE A 96 5.48 -32.31 -9.21
N THR A 97 5.70 -32.47 -10.52
CA THR A 97 6.79 -33.28 -11.06
C THR A 97 7.68 -32.41 -11.93
N LEU A 98 8.87 -32.11 -11.41
CA LEU A 98 9.83 -31.23 -12.06
C LEU A 98 11.19 -31.95 -12.22
N PRO A 99 12.01 -31.55 -13.22
CA PRO A 99 13.38 -32.01 -13.30
C PRO A 99 14.22 -31.46 -12.14
N ASP A 100 15.15 -32.26 -11.65
CA ASP A 100 16.20 -31.81 -10.75
C ASP A 100 17.35 -31.13 -11.51
N THR A 101 18.42 -30.76 -10.79
CA THR A 101 19.63 -30.15 -11.36
C THR A 101 20.39 -31.04 -12.36
N GLN A 102 20.12 -32.35 -12.37
CA GLN A 102 20.69 -33.32 -13.32
C GLN A 102 19.73 -33.63 -14.48
N GLY A 103 18.52 -33.04 -14.48
CA GLY A 103 17.48 -33.25 -15.48
C GLY A 103 16.63 -34.50 -15.23
N VAL A 104 16.78 -35.17 -14.09
CA VAL A 104 15.93 -36.31 -13.73
C VAL A 104 14.62 -35.78 -13.16
N LYS A 105 13.50 -36.22 -13.74
CA LYS A 105 12.17 -35.84 -13.24
C LYS A 105 11.90 -36.54 -11.91
N GLN A 106 11.58 -35.76 -10.90
CA GLN A 106 11.22 -36.24 -9.57
C GLN A 106 9.89 -35.60 -9.15
N ASN A 107 9.19 -36.29 -8.24
CA ASN A 107 7.94 -35.83 -7.67
C ASN A 107 8.20 -35.24 -6.28
N LEU A 108 7.50 -34.16 -5.91
CA LEU A 108 7.69 -33.52 -4.60
C LEU A 108 7.44 -34.50 -3.44
N TYR A 109 6.36 -35.29 -3.53
CA TYR A 109 5.99 -36.22 -2.46
C TYR A 109 7.01 -37.36 -2.30
N ASP A 110 7.58 -37.83 -3.41
CA ASP A 110 8.61 -38.87 -3.36
C ASP A 110 9.91 -38.36 -2.71
N VAL A 111 10.24 -37.07 -2.95
CA VAL A 111 11.42 -36.45 -2.36
C VAL A 111 11.22 -36.18 -0.87
N VAL A 112 10.09 -35.59 -0.48
CA VAL A 112 9.77 -35.23 0.92
C VAL A 112 9.44 -36.46 1.78
N GLY A 113 8.71 -37.42 1.21
CA GLY A 113 8.21 -38.59 1.93
C GLY A 113 7.22 -38.25 3.03
N GLU A 114 7.38 -38.91 4.19
CA GLU A 114 6.57 -38.74 5.41
C GLU A 114 7.29 -37.87 6.46
N GLN A 115 8.18 -36.97 6.03
CA GLN A 115 8.93 -36.06 6.91
C GLN A 115 8.42 -34.64 6.78
N LYS A 116 8.66 -33.83 7.82
CA LYS A 116 8.49 -32.38 7.73
C LYS A 116 9.41 -31.81 6.65
N ALA A 117 8.91 -30.86 5.87
CA ALA A 117 9.69 -30.23 4.82
C ALA A 117 9.59 -28.71 4.79
N ILE A 118 10.67 -28.09 4.34
CA ILE A 118 10.77 -26.67 4.02
C ILE A 118 10.97 -26.58 2.52
N VAL A 119 9.96 -26.07 1.81
CA VAL A 119 10.00 -25.86 0.36
C VAL A 119 10.25 -24.38 0.09
N ILE A 120 11.33 -24.06 -0.61
CA ILE A 120 11.81 -22.68 -0.79
C ILE A 120 11.88 -22.35 -2.26
N PHE A 121 11.12 -21.34 -2.67
CA PHE A 121 11.14 -20.79 -4.02
C PHE A 121 12.19 -19.68 -4.12
N PHE A 122 13.10 -19.78 -5.09
CA PHE A 122 14.26 -18.87 -5.19
C PHE A 122 14.77 -18.69 -6.61
N THR A 123 15.64 -17.67 -6.76
CA THR A 123 16.51 -17.43 -7.92
C THR A 123 17.95 -17.18 -7.44
N THR A 124 18.91 -17.37 -8.34
CA THR A 124 20.35 -17.28 -8.02
C THR A 124 20.87 -15.85 -7.92
N TRP A 125 20.22 -14.89 -8.57
CA TRP A 125 20.57 -13.46 -8.51
C TRP A 125 19.93 -12.72 -7.31
N CYS A 126 19.12 -13.41 -6.51
CA CYS A 126 18.48 -12.88 -5.32
C CYS A 126 19.45 -12.94 -4.12
N GLU A 127 19.99 -11.79 -3.71
CA GLU A 127 20.94 -11.69 -2.59
C GLU A 127 20.37 -12.25 -1.28
N VAL A 128 19.12 -11.88 -0.96
CA VAL A 128 18.39 -12.37 0.23
C VAL A 128 18.24 -13.89 0.22
N CYS A 129 18.11 -14.50 -0.97
CA CYS A 129 18.00 -15.94 -1.11
C CYS A 129 19.35 -16.61 -0.77
N THR A 130 20.46 -16.03 -1.21
CA THR A 130 21.81 -16.54 -0.91
C THR A 130 22.12 -16.48 0.59
N GLU A 131 21.78 -15.37 1.25
CA GLU A 131 21.91 -15.24 2.70
C GLU A 131 21.03 -16.24 3.46
N HIS A 132 19.81 -16.46 2.97
CA HIS A 132 18.88 -17.42 3.56
C HIS A 132 19.42 -18.85 3.50
N TRP A 133 19.97 -19.27 2.36
CA TRP A 133 20.60 -20.59 2.23
C TRP A 133 21.80 -20.76 3.16
N ALA A 134 22.64 -19.74 3.31
CA ALA A 134 23.75 -19.78 4.27
C ALA A 134 23.24 -19.97 5.71
N GLY A 135 22.23 -19.21 6.13
CA GLY A 135 21.63 -19.35 7.45
C GLY A 135 20.98 -20.73 7.66
N LEU A 136 20.29 -21.27 6.65
CA LEU A 136 19.71 -22.62 6.72
C LEU A 136 20.77 -23.71 6.87
N LYS A 137 21.91 -23.55 6.19
CA LYS A 137 23.03 -24.48 6.32
C LYS A 137 23.57 -24.46 7.76
N GLU A 138 23.79 -23.29 8.33
CA GLU A 138 24.24 -23.15 9.72
C GLU A 138 23.22 -23.75 10.71
N MET A 139 21.93 -23.47 10.54
CA MET A 139 20.87 -24.02 11.40
C MET A 139 20.77 -25.55 11.30
N LYS A 140 20.99 -26.10 10.10
CA LYS A 140 21.02 -27.55 9.87
C LYS A 140 22.25 -28.19 10.51
N GLU A 141 23.43 -27.58 10.38
CA GLU A 141 24.68 -28.03 11.01
C GLU A 141 24.61 -27.96 12.55
N ALA A 142 23.91 -26.97 13.09
CA ALA A 142 23.62 -26.86 14.53
C ALA A 142 22.58 -27.90 15.03
N GLY A 143 21.96 -28.66 14.13
CA GLY A 143 20.99 -29.71 14.45
C GLY A 143 19.53 -29.26 14.58
N GLY A 144 19.24 -27.96 14.44
CA GLY A 144 17.88 -27.42 14.57
C GLY A 144 16.91 -27.84 13.46
N LEU A 145 17.43 -28.42 12.38
CA LEU A 145 16.66 -28.91 11.22
C LEU A 145 17.00 -30.38 10.89
N ALA A 146 17.46 -31.16 11.87
CA ALA A 146 17.91 -32.54 11.65
C ALA A 146 16.80 -33.44 11.09
N ASP A 147 15.56 -33.28 11.60
CA ASP A 147 14.39 -34.06 11.22
C ASP A 147 13.51 -33.35 10.17
N THR A 148 14.07 -32.34 9.49
CA THR A 148 13.35 -31.55 8.49
C THR A 148 14.09 -31.57 7.16
N GLN A 149 13.36 -31.95 6.12
CA GLN A 149 13.87 -31.93 4.76
C GLN A 149 13.83 -30.51 4.20
N ILE A 150 14.89 -30.10 3.53
CA ILE A 150 14.95 -28.78 2.88
C ILE A 150 14.96 -29.03 1.38
N VAL A 151 14.07 -28.36 0.67
CA VAL A 151 13.87 -28.51 -0.77
C VAL A 151 13.89 -27.14 -1.43
N GLY A 152 14.71 -26.97 -2.45
CA GLY A 152 14.72 -25.78 -3.29
C GLY A 152 13.84 -25.95 -4.53
N VAL A 153 13.13 -24.90 -4.93
CA VAL A 153 12.47 -24.79 -6.23
C VAL A 153 13.02 -23.56 -6.94
N HIS A 154 13.83 -23.81 -7.96
CA HIS A 154 14.43 -22.78 -8.79
C HIS A 154 13.46 -22.31 -9.87
N LEU A 155 13.23 -21.01 -9.94
CA LEU A 155 12.34 -20.38 -10.91
C LEU A 155 13.12 -19.99 -12.18
N LYS A 156 13.32 -20.97 -13.08
CA LYS A 156 14.17 -20.81 -14.27
C LYS A 156 13.56 -19.90 -15.33
N ASP A 157 12.23 -19.77 -15.36
CA ASP A 157 11.53 -18.87 -16.27
C ASP A 157 11.95 -17.39 -16.09
N ILE A 158 12.32 -17.00 -14.87
CA ILE A 158 12.85 -15.67 -14.52
C ILE A 158 14.35 -15.67 -14.18
N ASP A 159 15.01 -16.83 -14.22
CA ASP A 159 16.43 -17.00 -13.94
C ASP A 159 17.07 -18.00 -14.90
N THR A 160 17.11 -17.60 -16.16
CA THR A 160 17.35 -18.51 -17.30
C THR A 160 18.77 -19.08 -17.37
N ASN A 161 19.78 -18.36 -16.86
CA ASN A 161 21.20 -18.68 -17.00
C ASN A 161 21.86 -19.10 -15.68
N ALA A 162 21.05 -19.49 -14.68
CA ALA A 162 21.55 -19.93 -13.39
C ALA A 162 22.48 -21.14 -13.48
N ASP A 163 23.62 -21.06 -12.80
CA ASP A 163 24.45 -22.24 -12.49
C ASP A 163 24.14 -22.70 -11.06
N LEU A 164 23.16 -23.59 -10.93
CA LEU A 164 22.72 -24.12 -9.63
C LEU A 164 23.80 -24.97 -8.95
N LYS A 165 24.72 -25.56 -9.73
CA LYS A 165 25.80 -26.37 -9.17
C LYS A 165 26.82 -25.49 -8.46
N GLU A 166 27.19 -24.38 -9.08
CA GLU A 166 28.08 -23.39 -8.46
C GLU A 166 27.38 -22.70 -7.28
N TYR A 167 26.09 -22.35 -7.44
CA TYR A 167 25.31 -21.66 -6.41
C TYR A 167 25.21 -22.46 -5.10
N PHE A 168 25.07 -23.79 -5.18
CA PHE A 168 25.03 -24.68 -4.02
C PHE A 168 26.34 -25.44 -3.79
N SER A 169 27.48 -24.90 -4.24
CA SER A 169 28.79 -25.49 -3.99
C SER A 169 29.02 -25.67 -2.47
N GLY A 170 29.34 -26.89 -2.05
CA GLY A 170 29.46 -27.26 -0.64
C GLY A 170 28.13 -27.58 0.07
N TRP A 171 27.01 -27.69 -0.66
CA TRP A 171 25.73 -28.23 -0.19
C TRP A 171 25.03 -29.07 -1.27
N GLU A 172 25.78 -29.93 -1.96
CA GLU A 172 25.34 -30.66 -3.16
C GLU A 172 24.26 -31.71 -2.90
N SER A 173 24.04 -32.09 -1.64
CA SER A 173 22.99 -33.04 -1.25
C SER A 173 21.60 -32.42 -1.16
N LEU A 174 21.48 -31.10 -1.33
CA LEU A 174 20.20 -30.40 -1.28
C LEU A 174 19.35 -30.76 -2.52
N PRO A 175 18.14 -31.33 -2.33
CA PRO A 175 17.20 -31.53 -3.42
C PRO A 175 16.75 -30.18 -3.99
N VAL A 176 16.97 -29.97 -5.29
CA VAL A 176 16.56 -28.75 -5.99
C VAL A 176 15.81 -29.13 -7.26
N PHE A 177 14.55 -28.67 -7.34
CA PHE A 177 13.70 -28.76 -8.51
C PHE A 177 13.86 -27.53 -9.40
N VAL A 178 13.69 -27.70 -10.70
CA VAL A 178 13.84 -26.63 -11.70
C VAL A 178 12.50 -26.41 -12.41
N ASP A 179 11.82 -25.33 -12.05
CA ASP A 179 10.59 -24.89 -12.73
C ASP A 179 10.95 -24.14 -14.01
N THR A 180 10.98 -24.87 -15.13
CA THR A 180 11.41 -24.33 -16.43
C THR A 180 10.36 -23.46 -17.08
N ASP A 181 9.08 -23.79 -16.90
CA ASP A 181 7.97 -23.14 -17.61
C ASP A 181 7.22 -22.13 -16.73
N GLY A 182 7.55 -22.05 -15.44
CA GLY A 182 6.90 -21.15 -14.48
C GLY A 182 5.51 -21.63 -14.03
N GLN A 183 5.13 -22.87 -14.34
CA GLN A 183 3.81 -23.41 -14.00
C GLN A 183 3.66 -23.58 -12.49
N VAL A 184 4.70 -24.06 -11.80
CA VAL A 184 4.67 -24.24 -10.34
C VAL A 184 4.71 -22.88 -9.65
N LYS A 185 5.47 -21.93 -10.18
CA LYS A 185 5.45 -20.53 -9.71
C LYS A 185 4.05 -19.92 -9.74
N GLU A 186 3.30 -20.14 -10.83
CA GLU A 186 1.94 -19.64 -10.98
C GLU A 186 0.97 -20.37 -10.04
N GLU A 187 1.05 -21.69 -9.95
CA GLU A 187 0.19 -22.52 -9.10
C GLU A 187 0.39 -22.26 -7.59
N PHE A 188 1.61 -21.94 -7.18
CA PHE A 188 1.93 -21.52 -5.81
C PHE A 188 1.80 -20.00 -5.59
N GLU A 189 1.33 -19.26 -6.59
CA GLU A 189 1.17 -17.80 -6.59
C GLU A 189 2.41 -17.06 -6.03
N ILE A 190 3.60 -17.43 -6.51
CA ILE A 190 4.84 -16.87 -6.01
C ILE A 190 5.01 -15.44 -6.55
N ILE A 191 4.73 -14.48 -5.68
CA ILE A 191 4.84 -13.04 -5.97
C ILE A 191 6.21 -12.44 -5.61
N GLY A 192 6.97 -13.12 -4.75
CA GLY A 192 8.24 -12.63 -4.23
C GLY A 192 9.16 -13.76 -3.79
N MET A 193 10.45 -13.46 -3.67
CA MET A 193 11.47 -14.44 -3.28
C MET A 193 12.36 -13.88 -2.16
N PRO A 194 12.84 -14.74 -1.24
CA PRO A 194 12.42 -16.14 -1.11
C PRO A 194 10.97 -16.24 -0.60
N THR A 195 10.25 -17.26 -1.05
CA THR A 195 8.98 -17.68 -0.43
C THR A 195 9.17 -19.08 0.11
N VAL A 196 8.77 -19.29 1.35
CA VAL A 196 8.99 -20.52 2.11
C VAL A 196 7.65 -21.13 2.48
N TYR A 197 7.51 -22.42 2.23
CA TYR A 197 6.38 -23.24 2.68
C TYR A 197 6.89 -24.26 3.70
N LEU A 198 6.28 -24.24 4.87
CA LEU A 198 6.45 -25.28 5.88
C LEU A 198 5.39 -26.34 5.64
N VAL A 199 5.82 -27.59 5.48
CA VAL A 199 4.99 -28.74 5.13
C VAL A 199 5.12 -29.79 6.22
N ASP A 200 3.99 -30.23 6.75
CA ASP A 200 3.95 -31.27 7.78
C ASP A 200 4.19 -32.69 7.20
N GLU A 201 4.30 -33.67 8.08
CA GLU A 201 4.48 -35.09 7.72
C GLU A 201 3.32 -35.68 6.89
N ASN A 202 2.16 -35.02 6.87
CA ASN A 202 0.98 -35.41 6.08
C ASN A 202 0.92 -34.66 4.74
N GLN A 203 2.01 -33.98 4.35
CA GLN A 203 2.11 -33.19 3.12
C GLN A 203 1.08 -32.04 3.07
N LYS A 204 0.70 -31.50 4.23
CA LYS A 204 -0.12 -30.29 4.30
C LYS A 204 0.75 -29.08 4.56
N VAL A 205 0.37 -27.96 3.97
CA VAL A 205 1.01 -26.68 4.24
C VAL A 205 0.65 -26.26 5.65
N TYR A 206 1.63 -26.30 6.55
CA TYR A 206 1.50 -25.76 7.89
C TYR A 206 1.50 -24.23 7.87
N LYS A 207 2.41 -23.63 7.09
CA LYS A 207 2.58 -22.17 7.04
C LYS A 207 3.23 -21.71 5.75
N ARG A 208 2.80 -20.55 5.24
CA ARG A 208 3.45 -19.83 4.14
C ARG A 208 4.14 -18.58 4.67
N ILE A 209 5.43 -18.42 4.38
CA ILE A 209 6.25 -17.31 4.83
C ILE A 209 6.81 -16.58 3.62
N LEU A 210 6.53 -15.29 3.52
CA LEU A 210 7.15 -14.39 2.54
C LEU A 210 8.44 -13.85 3.15
N GLY A 211 9.60 -14.29 2.62
CA GLY A 211 10.92 -13.93 3.13
C GLY A 211 11.70 -15.13 3.68
N THR A 212 12.56 -14.86 4.66
CA THR A 212 13.53 -15.82 5.19
C THR A 212 13.05 -16.45 6.49
N LEU A 213 13.52 -17.67 6.77
CA LEU A 213 13.42 -18.29 8.09
C LEU A 213 14.48 -17.71 9.02
N SER A 214 14.07 -17.31 10.22
CA SER A 214 14.99 -16.84 11.25
C SER A 214 15.20 -17.90 12.34
N PRO A 215 16.36 -17.92 13.01
CA PRO A 215 16.62 -18.86 14.10
C PRO A 215 15.58 -18.78 15.23
N GLN A 216 15.04 -17.59 15.50
CA GLN A 216 14.00 -17.40 16.52
C GLN A 216 12.70 -18.13 16.15
N MET A 217 12.39 -18.29 14.86
CA MET A 217 11.24 -19.08 14.43
C MET A 217 11.43 -20.56 14.74
N LEU A 218 12.64 -21.10 14.60
CA LEU A 218 12.93 -22.50 14.95
C LEU A 218 12.74 -22.77 16.44
N GLU A 219 13.04 -21.79 17.29
CA GLU A 219 12.90 -21.94 18.75
C GLU A 219 11.46 -21.75 19.26
N SER A 220 10.63 -21.03 18.52
CA SER A 220 9.30 -20.59 18.99
C SER A 220 8.12 -21.22 18.27
N ASP A 221 8.30 -21.70 17.04
CA ASP A 221 7.21 -22.27 16.24
C ASP A 221 7.10 -23.79 16.51
N PRO A 222 5.91 -24.30 16.90
CA PRO A 222 5.68 -25.72 17.16
C PRO A 222 6.11 -26.65 16.02
N PHE A 223 6.12 -26.15 14.79
CA PHE A 223 6.57 -26.91 13.63
C PHE A 223 7.98 -27.49 13.80
N PHE A 224 8.89 -26.79 14.49
CA PHE A 224 10.29 -27.21 14.64
C PHE A 224 10.59 -27.86 15.99
N THR A 225 9.73 -27.66 17.00
CA THR A 225 10.00 -28.11 18.38
C THR A 225 9.31 -29.43 18.75
N GLU A 226 8.24 -29.79 18.04
CA GLU A 226 7.47 -31.03 18.24
C GLU A 226 7.79 -32.08 17.17
#